data_AF-A0A939B550-F1
#
_entry.id   AF-A0A939B550-F1
#
_cell.length_a   1.000
_cell.length_b   1.000
_cell.length_c   1.000
_cell.angle_alpha   90.00
_cell.angle_beta   90.00
_cell.angle_gamma   90.00
#
_symmetry.space_group_name_H-M   'P 1'
#
loop_
_entity.id
_entity.type
_entity.pdbx_description
1 polymer ?
#
loop_
_entity_poly.entity_id
_entity_poly.type
_entity_poly.pdbx_seq_one_letter_code
_entity_poly.pdbx_strand_id
1 'polypeptide(L)'
;MYSSEDFERLFIRYKSVSYPKGESIQTFCHRNNVPYNLFEKWYKDTRHKVVEVNISGRPSLSETDNAKDSVPQEAKEPSPKMRILVDLRVSNGLRLRQGNLNYGQLKRLVEKLEGLC
;
A
#
# COMPACT_ATOMS: atom_id res chain seq x y z
N MET A 1 -5.65 27.78 -10.65
CA MET A 1 -4.78 26.78 -11.31
C MET A 1 -4.75 25.58 -10.37
N TYR A 2 -5.03 24.36 -10.85
CA TYR A 2 -5.08 23.18 -9.97
C TYR A 2 -3.68 22.80 -9.48
N SER A 3 -3.52 22.62 -8.17
CA SER A 3 -2.30 22.07 -7.56
C SER A 3 -2.32 20.54 -7.55
N SER A 4 -1.16 19.90 -7.36
CA SER A 4 -1.09 18.45 -7.16
C SER A 4 -1.90 17.99 -5.95
N GLU A 5 -1.97 18.80 -4.90
CA GLU A 5 -2.73 18.50 -3.68
C GLU A 5 -4.25 18.52 -3.93
N ASP A 6 -4.73 19.36 -4.85
CA ASP A 6 -6.15 19.41 -5.22
C ASP A 6 -6.59 18.10 -5.89
N PHE A 7 -5.75 17.58 -6.79
CA PHE A 7 -6.00 16.29 -7.45
C PHE A 7 -5.89 15.11 -6.50
N GLU A 8 -4.98 15.16 -5.52
CA GLU A 8 -4.86 14.12 -4.50
C GLU A 8 -6.11 14.04 -3.62
N ARG A 9 -6.60 15.18 -3.14
CA ARG A 9 -7.86 15.27 -2.38
C ARG A 9 -9.04 14.80 -3.21
N LEU A 10 -9.11 15.19 -4.49
CA LEU A 10 -10.14 14.72 -5.43
C LEU A 10 -10.09 13.19 -5.57
N PHE A 11 -8.91 12.60 -5.73
CA PHE A 11 -8.73 11.16 -5.91
C PHE A 11 -9.10 10.36 -4.65
N ILE A 12 -8.71 10.84 -3.47
CA ILE A 12 -9.10 10.24 -2.18
C ILE A 12 -10.63 10.26 -2.02
N ARG A 13 -11.27 11.39 -2.37
CA ARG A 13 -12.72 11.53 -2.33
C ARG A 13 -13.43 10.61 -3.33
N TYR A 14 -12.88 10.47 -4.53
CA TYR A 14 -13.37 9.52 -5.52
C TYR A 14 -13.34 8.08 -4.97
N LYS A 15 -12.21 7.66 -4.40
CA LYS A 15 -12.02 6.30 -3.85
C LYS A 15 -12.97 5.98 -2.69
N SER A 16 -13.31 6.96 -1.86
CA SER A 16 -14.17 6.76 -0.69
C SER A 16 -15.66 6.87 -0.99
N VAL A 17 -16.08 7.79 -1.88
CA VAL A 17 -17.50 8.13 -2.07
C VAL A 17 -18.08 7.59 -3.37
N SER A 18 -17.30 7.57 -4.45
CA SER A 18 -17.79 7.34 -5.81
C SER A 18 -17.41 5.97 -6.37
N TYR A 19 -16.21 5.48 -6.04
CA TYR A 19 -15.78 4.13 -6.37
C TYR A 19 -16.72 3.02 -5.85
N PRO A 20 -17.17 3.03 -4.57
CA PRO A 20 -18.15 2.03 -4.10
C PRO A 20 -19.54 2.17 -4.75
N LYS A 21 -19.83 3.31 -5.36
CA LYS A 21 -21.09 3.57 -6.08
C LYS A 21 -21.01 3.20 -7.57
N GLY A 22 -19.86 2.72 -8.05
CA GLY A 22 -19.63 2.39 -9.46
C GLY A 22 -19.57 3.61 -10.39
N GLU A 23 -19.45 4.83 -9.87
CA GLU A 23 -19.29 6.03 -10.70
C GLU A 23 -17.88 6.06 -11.29
N SER A 24 -17.76 6.33 -12.59
CA SER A 24 -16.45 6.46 -13.23
C SER A 24 -15.71 7.72 -12.76
N ILE A 25 -14.37 7.66 -12.72
CA ILE A 25 -13.55 8.84 -12.36
C ILE A 25 -13.79 10.02 -13.30
N GLN A 26 -14.09 9.76 -14.58
CA GLN A 26 -14.37 10.81 -15.55
C GLN A 26 -15.68 11.55 -15.22
N THR A 27 -16.74 10.81 -14.89
CA THR A 27 -18.01 11.38 -14.43
C THR A 27 -17.82 12.18 -13.14
N PHE A 28 -17.02 11.65 -12.21
CA PHE A 28 -16.70 12.33 -10.96
C PHE A 28 -15.92 13.63 -11.17
N CYS A 29 -14.92 13.64 -12.05
CA CYS A 29 -14.18 14.85 -12.40
C CYS A 29 -15.11 15.90 -13.00
N HIS A 30 -16.00 15.52 -13.91
CA HIS A 30 -16.98 16.42 -14.51
C HIS A 30 -17.91 17.03 -13.45
N ARG A 31 -18.41 16.21 -12.52
CA ARG A 31 -19.26 16.64 -11.40
C ARG A 31 -18.57 17.62 -10.44
N ASN A 32 -17.25 17.51 -10.30
CA ASN A 32 -16.45 18.41 -9.47
C ASN A 32 -15.83 19.58 -10.25
N ASN A 33 -16.25 19.82 -11.50
CA ASN A 33 -15.71 20.85 -12.40
C ASN A 33 -14.20 20.71 -12.67
N VAL A 34 -13.65 19.49 -12.56
CA VAL A 34 -12.24 19.21 -12.83
C VAL A 34 -12.08 18.72 -14.27
N PRO A 35 -11.27 19.37 -15.11
CA PRO A 35 -11.02 18.90 -16.45
C PRO A 35 -10.26 17.56 -16.42
N TYR A 36 -10.85 16.52 -17.01
CA TYR A 36 -10.30 15.16 -16.96
C TYR A 36 -8.87 15.08 -17.50
N ASN A 37 -8.53 15.83 -18.55
CA ASN A 37 -7.19 15.84 -19.15
C ASN A 37 -6.08 16.24 -18.15
N LEU A 38 -6.36 17.21 -17.28
CA LEU A 38 -5.39 17.62 -16.26
C LEU A 38 -5.25 16.57 -15.17
N PHE A 39 -6.38 16.00 -14.73
CA PHE A 39 -6.37 14.89 -13.77
C PHE A 39 -5.63 13.67 -14.33
N GLU A 40 -5.84 13.33 -15.60
CA GLU A 40 -5.19 12.18 -16.25
C GLU A 40 -3.67 12.37 -16.30
N LYS A 41 -3.20 13.56 -16.67
CA LYS A 41 -1.78 13.90 -16.67
C LYS A 41 -1.19 13.78 -15.26
N TRP A 42 -1.83 14.41 -14.27
CA TRP A 42 -1.41 14.32 -12.88
C TRP A 42 -1.41 12.87 -12.37
N TYR A 43 -2.44 12.09 -12.71
CA TYR A 43 -2.59 10.71 -12.27
C TYR A 43 -1.52 9.82 -12.89
N LYS A 44 -1.16 10.00 -14.16
CA LYS A 44 -0.02 9.30 -14.77
C LYS A 44 1.28 9.69 -14.07
N ASP A 45 1.58 10.98 -13.93
CA ASP A 45 2.82 11.44 -13.28
C ASP A 45 2.95 10.98 -11.82
N THR A 46 1.81 10.89 -11.12
CA THR A 46 1.73 10.51 -9.70
C THR A 46 1.69 9.00 -9.51
N ARG A 47 0.97 8.22 -10.35
CA ARG A 47 0.94 6.74 -10.25
C ARG A 47 2.27 6.07 -10.57
N HIS A 48 3.10 6.66 -11.43
CA HIS A 48 4.47 6.16 -11.63
C HIS A 48 5.34 6.38 -10.38
N LYS A 49 4.96 7.32 -9.49
CA LYS A 49 5.63 7.59 -8.21
C LYS A 49 4.96 6.87 -7.02
N VAL A 50 3.65 6.67 -7.07
CA VAL A 50 2.83 6.06 -6.02
C VAL A 50 2.66 4.57 -6.32
N VAL A 51 3.59 3.79 -5.78
CA VAL A 51 3.49 2.33 -5.73
C VAL A 51 2.37 1.95 -4.75
N GLU A 52 1.42 1.11 -5.16
CA GLU A 52 0.39 0.59 -4.26
C GLU A 52 1.04 -0.24 -3.14
N VAL A 53 1.10 0.34 -1.94
CA VAL A 53 1.49 -0.37 -0.73
C VAL A 53 0.24 -1.10 -0.21
N ASN A 54 0.17 -2.39 -0.50
CA ASN A 54 -0.90 -3.23 0.02
C ASN A 54 -0.61 -3.53 1.51
N ILE A 55 -1.31 -2.86 2.42
CA ILE A 55 -1.18 -3.10 3.86
C ILE A 55 -2.01 -4.34 4.20
N SER A 56 -1.33 -5.47 4.41
CA SER A 56 -1.96 -6.70 4.91
C SER A 56 -2.38 -6.50 6.38
N GLY A 57 -3.60 -6.03 6.60
CA GLY A 57 -4.13 -5.83 7.95
C GLY A 57 -5.37 -4.93 8.09
N ARG A 58 -6.14 -4.69 7.03
CA ARG A 58 -7.44 -4.01 7.19
C ARG A 58 -8.42 -4.98 7.86
N PRO A 59 -9.04 -4.65 9.02
CA PRO A 59 -10.14 -5.45 9.54
C PRO A 59 -11.25 -5.40 8.50
N SER A 60 -11.65 -6.56 7.99
CA SER A 60 -12.90 -6.69 7.26
C SER A 60 -14.02 -6.28 8.20
N LEU A 61 -14.70 -5.19 7.88
CA LEU A 61 -16.08 -4.98 8.34
C LEU A 61 -16.93 -6.03 7.63
N SER A 62 -17.08 -7.18 8.27
CA SER A 62 -18.09 -8.17 7.91
C SER A 62 -18.47 -8.91 9.18
N GLU A 63 -19.72 -8.68 9.54
CA GLU A 63 -20.46 -9.25 10.65
C GLU A 63 -20.44 -10.79 10.61
N THR A 64 -20.65 -11.38 11.79
CA THR A 64 -21.15 -12.75 12.06
C THR A 64 -21.93 -13.35 10.87
N ASP A 65 -21.70 -14.59 10.41
CA ASP A 65 -22.00 -15.82 11.13
C ASP A 65 -21.49 -17.08 10.36
N ASN A 66 -21.57 -18.22 11.05
CA ASN A 66 -21.08 -19.57 10.79
C ASN A 66 -21.16 -20.22 9.37
N ALA A 67 -20.25 -21.21 9.20
CA ALA A 67 -20.42 -22.56 8.61
C ALA A 67 -19.60 -22.93 7.35
N LYS A 68 -19.07 -24.16 7.42
CA LYS A 68 -18.19 -24.91 6.51
C LYS A 68 -18.78 -25.08 5.10
N ASP A 69 -17.96 -25.07 4.04
CA ASP A 69 -17.49 -26.28 3.33
C ASP A 69 -16.56 -25.92 2.14
N SER A 70 -15.79 -26.92 1.76
CA SER A 70 -14.70 -27.14 0.79
C SER A 70 -14.83 -26.55 -0.62
N VAL A 71 -13.70 -26.20 -1.26
CA VAL A 71 -13.23 -26.58 -2.63
C VAL A 71 -11.93 -25.82 -3.02
N PRO A 72 -11.05 -26.40 -3.88
CA PRO A 72 -9.58 -26.29 -3.78
C PRO A 72 -8.89 -25.15 -4.56
N GLN A 73 -7.71 -24.80 -4.01
CA GLN A 73 -6.51 -24.21 -4.64
C GLN A 73 -6.64 -23.68 -6.08
N GLU A 74 -6.70 -22.35 -6.19
CA GLU A 74 -6.23 -21.63 -7.37
C GLU A 74 -4.78 -21.16 -7.10
N ALA A 75 -3.89 -21.47 -8.04
CA ALA A 75 -2.46 -21.23 -7.95
C ALA A 75 -2.17 -19.74 -7.71
N LYS A 76 -1.72 -19.41 -6.49
CA LYS A 76 -1.15 -18.10 -6.19
C LYS A 76 0.10 -17.90 -7.04
N GLU A 77 -0.06 -17.10 -8.10
CA GLU A 77 1.02 -16.35 -8.74
C GLU A 77 2.07 -15.93 -7.68
N PRO A 78 3.38 -16.17 -7.90
CA PRO A 78 4.39 -15.86 -6.92
C PRO A 78 4.49 -14.35 -6.78
N SER A 79 3.74 -13.81 -5.83
CA SER A 79 3.82 -12.41 -5.39
C SER A 79 5.31 -12.04 -5.24
N PRO A 80 5.75 -10.87 -5.72
CA PRO A 80 7.14 -10.47 -5.63
C PRO A 80 7.58 -10.55 -4.16
N LYS A 81 8.48 -11.50 -3.86
CA LYS A 81 8.98 -11.69 -2.49
C LYS A 81 9.77 -10.46 -2.11
N MET A 82 9.17 -9.57 -1.32
CA MET A 82 9.86 -8.40 -0.77
C MET A 82 11.01 -8.87 0.13
N ARG A 83 12.22 -8.41 -0.15
CA ARG A 83 13.44 -8.79 0.59
C ARG A 83 14.06 -7.55 1.21
N ILE A 84 14.29 -7.60 2.51
CA ILE A 84 14.79 -6.48 3.30
C ILE A 84 16.28 -6.68 3.56
N LEU A 85 17.04 -5.58 3.48
CA LEU A 85 18.45 -5.52 3.87
C LEU A 85 18.61 -4.49 4.99
N VAL A 86 19.29 -4.90 6.05
CA VAL A 86 19.63 -4.09 7.23
C VAL A 86 21.14 -3.96 7.28
N ASP A 87 21.63 -2.73 7.37
CA ASP A 87 23.04 -2.40 7.62
C ASP A 87 23.09 -1.41 8.77
N LEU A 88 23.49 -1.89 9.94
CA LEU A 88 23.57 -1.12 11.18
C LEU A 88 25.04 -0.86 11.49
N ARG A 89 25.38 0.41 11.73
CA ARG A 89 26.67 0.84 12.24
C ARG A 89 26.45 1.61 13.54
N VAL A 90 27.11 1.17 14.60
CA VAL A 90 27.06 1.84 15.91
C VAL A 90 28.35 2.62 16.17
N SER A 91 28.29 3.58 17.09
CA SER A 91 29.37 4.52 17.39
C SER A 91 30.63 3.85 17.94
N ASN A 92 30.51 2.67 18.55
CA ASN A 92 31.64 1.87 19.03
C ASN A 92 32.35 1.07 17.90
N GLY A 93 31.96 1.28 16.64
CA GLY A 93 32.59 0.66 15.48
C GLY A 93 32.03 -0.71 15.09
N LEU A 94 31.09 -1.29 15.86
CA LEU A 94 30.43 -2.53 15.44
C LEU A 94 29.54 -2.27 14.20
N ARG A 95 29.56 -3.22 13.27
CA ARG A 95 28.73 -3.21 12.07
C ARG A 95 28.02 -4.54 11.91
N LEU A 96 26.71 -4.48 11.70
CA LEU A 96 25.87 -5.64 11.43
C LEU A 96 25.18 -5.46 10.08
N ARG A 97 25.40 -6.40 9.16
CA ARG A 97 24.76 -6.39 7.84
C ARG A 97 24.05 -7.71 7.59
N GLN A 98 22.74 -7.66 7.36
CA GLN A 98 21.92 -8.82 7.02
C GLN A 98 20.98 -8.51 5.86
N GLY A 99 20.93 -9.39 4.88
CA GLY A 99 20.08 -9.24 3.69
C GLY A 99 19.11 -10.41 3.52
N ASN A 100 18.22 -10.31 2.54
CA ASN A 100 17.20 -11.32 2.24
C ASN A 100 16.25 -11.61 3.39
N LEU A 101 16.04 -10.64 4.29
CA LEU A 101 15.12 -10.79 5.41
C LEU A 101 13.68 -10.62 4.93
N ASN A 102 12.80 -11.51 5.37
CA ASN A 102 11.36 -11.22 5.37
C ASN A 102 10.98 -10.42 6.62
N TYR A 103 9.76 -9.88 6.66
CA TYR A 103 9.28 -9.07 7.79
C TYR A 103 9.39 -9.79 9.15
N GLY A 104 9.05 -11.08 9.21
CA GLY A 104 9.17 -11.86 10.45
C GLY A 104 10.62 -12.05 10.91
N GLN A 105 11.55 -12.21 9.97
CA GLN A 105 12.98 -12.30 10.28
C GLN A 105 13.55 -10.95 10.72
N LEU A 106 13.10 -9.85 10.11
CA LEU A 106 13.46 -8.50 10.56
C LEU A 106 12.96 -8.25 11.98
N LYS A 107 11.71 -8.60 12.28
CA LYS A 107 11.14 -8.43 13.63
C LYS A 107 11.99 -9.15 14.68
N ARG A 108 12.34 -10.42 14.43
CA ARG A 108 13.23 -11.20 15.31
C ARG A 108 14.63 -10.61 15.44
N LEU A 109 15.16 -10.02 14.37
CA LEU A 109 16.45 -9.33 14.41
C LEU A 109 16.40 -8.14 15.36
N VAL A 110 15.35 -7.32 15.27
CA VAL A 110 15.14 -6.15 16.12
C VAL A 110 14.95 -6.57 17.58
N GLU A 111 14.12 -7.57 17.86
CA GLU A 111 13.91 -8.11 19.22
C GLU A 111 15.24 -8.56 19.87
N LYS A 112 16.14 -9.18 19.10
CA LYS A 112 17.48 -9.58 19.58
C LYS A 112 18.41 -8.40 19.84
N LEU A 113 18.28 -7.33 19.06
CA LEU A 113 19.09 -6.11 19.22
C LEU A 113 18.62 -5.29 20.43
N GLU A 114 17.31 -5.24 20.69
CA GLU A 114 16.73 -4.59 21.87
C GLU A 114 17.25 -5.24 23.17
N GLY A 115 17.47 -6.55 23.20
CA GLY A 115 18.06 -7.24 24.35
C GLY A 115 19.55 -6.97 24.59
N LEU A 116 20.21 -6.19 23.72
CA LEU A 116 21.61 -5.75 23.87
C LEU A 116 21.73 -4.31 24.39
N CYS A 117 20.61 -3.60 24.54
CA CYS A 117 20.52 -2.28 25.17
C CYS A 117 20.24 -2.43 26.67
#